data_AF-A0A8J7D498-F1
#
_entry.id   AF-A0A8J7D498-F1
#
_cell.length_a   1.000
_cell.length_b   1.000
_cell.length_c   1.000
_cell.angle_alpha   90.00
_cell.angle_beta   90.00
_cell.angle_gamma   90.00
#
_symmetry.space_group_name_H-M   'P 1'
#
loop_
_entity.id
_entity.type
_entity.pdbx_description
1 polymer ?
#
loop_
_entity_poly.entity_id
_entity_poly.type
_entity_poly.pdbx_seq_one_letter_code
_entity_poly.pdbx_strand_id
1 'polypeptide(L)'
;MTNNLKTQIGLWSAAFLTGLVGVVNLLSAVTPNLYGRNQWLKEFLPFEIRASGHVFAALTGFVLLTLATNFLRRKKIAWLLTIGLLVISIFSHLLKGFDYEESLLSGVLLMQLILMRHIFTAQSDRPSIAQGVRVLIGALLFTLAYGTIGFYLLDGKFSENFNWREAVLQTLAMFFTEDNWGLQPKSRFGDFFANSIYIIAAVTITYAVFMLLQPVFWRNLVTQNERQKAKEIVEQYGCSSLAALTLLNDKSYYFSPAGKSVIAYVPKGRGAIALGDPIGPIEDRKETIVAFWQFCQRNDWYPAFYQTLPDDVELYKSLGFQVLKIGEEAIVDLKNFTLQGKAGKNFRPSINRLTKLGYRINFYQPPIDNDLLHLLKPVSDEWLKMVEGSEKHFSLGWYDEAYLRECGLVVVHSPEGQISAFANIIPEYRNHI
;
A
#
# COMPACT_ATOMS: atom_id res chain seq x y z
N MET A 1 18.43 -5.05 -17.65
CA MET A 1 17.12 -4.58 -18.14
C MET A 1 16.70 -5.44 -19.33
N THR A 2 16.02 -6.55 -19.11
CA THR A 2 15.42 -7.35 -20.20
C THR A 2 14.12 -7.96 -19.68
N ASN A 3 12.99 -7.34 -20.03
CA ASN A 3 11.68 -7.96 -19.86
C ASN A 3 11.63 -9.16 -20.81
N ASN A 4 11.86 -10.36 -20.29
CA ASN A 4 11.74 -11.57 -21.07
C ASN A 4 10.25 -11.74 -21.42
N LEU A 5 9.89 -11.53 -22.69
CA LEU A 5 8.52 -11.64 -23.20
C LEU A 5 7.85 -12.96 -22.76
N LYS A 6 8.63 -14.05 -22.68
CA LYS A 6 8.15 -15.35 -22.18
C LYS A 6 7.67 -15.27 -20.73
N THR A 7 8.39 -14.57 -19.87
CA THR A 7 8.00 -14.37 -18.46
C THR A 7 6.72 -13.55 -18.37
N GLN A 8 6.58 -12.50 -19.19
CA GLN A 8 5.35 -11.71 -19.21
C GLN A 8 4.15 -12.53 -19.66
N ILE A 9 4.26 -13.28 -20.76
CA ILE A 9 3.21 -14.18 -21.25
C ILE A 9 2.84 -15.22 -20.18
N GLY A 10 3.85 -15.79 -19.50
CA GLY A 10 3.63 -16.71 -18.38
C GLY A 10 2.83 -16.09 -17.24
N LEU A 11 3.13 -14.84 -16.86
CA LEU A 11 2.40 -14.15 -15.79
C LEU A 11 0.97 -13.79 -16.19
N TRP A 12 0.76 -13.34 -17.43
CA TRP A 12 -0.57 -13.07 -17.98
C TRP A 12 -1.44 -14.32 -18.06
N SER A 13 -0.90 -15.42 -18.58
CA SER A 13 -1.62 -16.70 -18.64
C SER A 13 -1.93 -17.25 -17.24
N ALA A 14 -0.99 -17.19 -16.29
CA ALA A 14 -1.23 -17.59 -14.91
C ALA A 14 -2.35 -16.76 -14.25
N ALA A 15 -2.32 -15.43 -14.42
CA ALA A 15 -3.36 -14.54 -13.90
C ALA A 15 -4.73 -14.84 -14.54
N PHE A 16 -4.78 -15.00 -15.87
CA PHE A 16 -6.00 -15.32 -16.60
C PHE A 16 -6.59 -16.66 -16.19
N LEU A 17 -5.78 -17.72 -16.16
CA LEU A 17 -6.22 -19.05 -15.76
C LEU A 17 -6.66 -19.10 -14.29
N THR A 18 -5.99 -18.35 -13.40
CA THR A 18 -6.42 -18.22 -12.01
C THR A 18 -7.81 -17.57 -11.92
N GLY A 19 -8.04 -16.49 -12.67
CA GLY A 19 -9.35 -15.86 -12.78
C GLY A 19 -10.41 -16.81 -13.35
N LEU A 20 -10.07 -17.55 -14.41
CA LEU A 20 -10.94 -18.51 -15.06
C LEU A 20 -11.34 -19.65 -14.10
N VAL A 21 -10.38 -20.27 -13.41
CA VAL A 21 -10.66 -21.29 -12.36
C VAL A 21 -11.54 -20.68 -11.27
N GLY A 22 -11.31 -19.42 -10.90
CA GLY A 22 -12.16 -18.70 -9.94
C GLY A 22 -13.61 -18.59 -10.39
N VAL A 23 -13.85 -18.22 -11.65
CA VAL A 23 -15.20 -18.15 -12.25
C VAL A 23 -15.83 -19.54 -12.37
N VAL A 24 -15.07 -20.55 -12.80
CA VAL A 24 -15.56 -21.93 -12.90
C VAL A 24 -15.96 -22.46 -11.53
N ASN A 25 -15.19 -22.17 -10.48
CA ASN A 25 -15.53 -22.54 -9.11
C ASN A 25 -16.80 -21.83 -8.60
N LEU A 26 -17.03 -20.56 -8.97
CA LEU A 26 -18.29 -19.87 -8.69
C LEU A 26 -19.48 -20.59 -9.37
N LEU A 27 -19.36 -20.94 -10.66
CA LEU A 27 -20.42 -21.62 -11.41
C LEU A 27 -20.68 -23.05 -10.87
N SER A 28 -19.63 -23.78 -10.53
CA SER A 28 -19.71 -25.12 -9.91
C SER A 28 -20.34 -25.07 -8.51
N ALA A 29 -20.19 -23.95 -7.79
CA ALA A 29 -20.83 -23.76 -6.49
C ALA A 29 -22.36 -23.66 -6.60
N VAL A 30 -22.89 -23.07 -7.67
CA VAL A 30 -24.35 -22.89 -7.85
C VAL A 30 -25.02 -23.98 -8.69
N THR A 31 -24.24 -24.79 -9.41
CA THR A 31 -24.78 -25.86 -10.27
C THR A 31 -24.99 -27.15 -9.46
N PRO A 32 -26.19 -27.74 -9.43
CA PRO A 32 -26.41 -29.03 -8.78
C PRO A 32 -25.69 -30.14 -9.54
N ASN A 33 -25.13 -31.12 -8.82
CA ASN A 33 -24.48 -32.26 -9.46
C ASN A 33 -25.46 -33.02 -10.36
N LEU A 34 -25.05 -33.28 -11.61
CA LEU A 34 -25.83 -34.04 -12.58
C LEU A 34 -26.21 -35.42 -12.02
N TYR A 35 -27.49 -35.78 -12.16
CA TYR A 35 -28.14 -36.92 -11.50
C TYR A 35 -27.48 -38.30 -11.77
N GLY A 36 -26.65 -38.43 -12.82
CA GLY A 36 -26.03 -39.68 -13.25
C GLY A 36 -24.62 -39.99 -12.71
N ARG A 37 -23.86 -38.99 -12.21
CA ARG A 37 -22.45 -39.21 -11.82
C ARG A 37 -22.26 -39.71 -10.37
N ASN A 38 -23.27 -39.56 -9.50
CA ASN A 38 -23.08 -39.64 -8.04
C ASN A 38 -23.98 -40.65 -7.31
N GLN A 39 -24.52 -41.68 -7.98
CA GLN A 39 -25.37 -42.67 -7.29
C GLN A 39 -24.60 -43.37 -6.15
N TRP A 40 -23.35 -43.78 -6.39
CA TRP A 40 -22.53 -44.44 -5.37
C TRP A 40 -22.08 -43.51 -4.24
N LEU A 41 -21.73 -42.24 -4.56
CA LEU A 41 -21.33 -41.25 -3.54
C LEU A 41 -22.45 -40.90 -2.55
N LYS A 42 -23.73 -41.03 -2.96
CA LYS A 42 -24.88 -40.83 -2.07
C LYS A 42 -24.96 -41.89 -0.95
N GLU A 43 -24.38 -43.07 -1.16
CA GLU A 43 -24.39 -44.16 -0.18
C GLU A 43 -23.35 -43.97 0.93
N PHE A 44 -22.24 -43.26 0.64
CA PHE A 44 -21.12 -43.11 1.58
C PHE A 44 -21.02 -41.72 2.23
N LEU A 45 -21.54 -40.66 1.59
CA LEU A 45 -21.40 -39.28 2.09
C LEU A 45 -22.76 -38.61 2.40
N PRO A 46 -22.98 -38.18 3.66
CA PRO A 46 -24.12 -37.34 4.06
C PRO A 46 -24.30 -36.11 3.17
N PHE A 47 -25.53 -35.63 3.06
CA PHE A 47 -25.86 -34.44 2.26
C PHE A 47 -25.06 -33.22 2.70
N GLU A 48 -24.88 -33.05 4.01
CA GLU A 48 -24.20 -31.92 4.64
C GLU A 48 -22.72 -31.84 4.21
N ILE A 49 -22.05 -32.98 4.10
CA ILE A 49 -20.65 -33.06 3.65
C ILE A 49 -20.53 -32.77 2.16
N ARG A 50 -21.50 -33.20 1.34
CA ARG A 50 -21.50 -32.91 -0.10
C ARG A 50 -21.87 -31.44 -0.38
N ALA A 51 -22.79 -30.89 0.39
CA ALA A 51 -23.24 -29.51 0.28
C ALA A 51 -22.12 -28.53 0.65
N SER A 52 -21.35 -28.79 1.70
CA SER A 52 -20.22 -27.92 2.11
C SER A 52 -19.16 -27.72 1.02
N GLY A 53 -19.01 -28.69 0.10
CA GLY A 53 -18.16 -28.56 -1.09
C GLY A 53 -18.56 -27.41 -2.01
N HIS A 54 -19.85 -27.04 -2.07
CA HIS A 54 -20.31 -25.86 -2.83
C HIS A 54 -19.88 -24.55 -2.16
N VAL A 55 -19.98 -24.44 -0.83
CA VAL A 55 -19.47 -23.26 -0.10
C VAL A 55 -17.96 -23.14 -0.30
N PHE A 56 -17.23 -24.26 -0.18
CA PHE A 56 -15.79 -24.27 -0.40
C PHE A 56 -15.43 -23.84 -1.83
N ALA A 57 -16.15 -24.31 -2.85
CA ALA A 57 -15.96 -23.90 -4.24
C ALA A 57 -16.18 -22.39 -4.40
N ALA A 58 -17.27 -21.83 -3.84
CA ALA A 58 -17.53 -20.39 -3.90
C ALA A 58 -16.42 -19.57 -3.22
N LEU A 59 -16.04 -19.93 -1.98
CA LEU A 59 -14.98 -19.22 -1.24
C LEU A 59 -13.62 -19.33 -1.94
N THR A 60 -13.28 -20.50 -2.46
CA THR A 60 -12.06 -20.70 -3.26
C THR A 60 -12.12 -19.85 -4.53
N GLY A 61 -13.27 -19.80 -5.20
CA GLY A 61 -13.51 -18.97 -6.37
C GLY A 61 -13.26 -17.49 -6.08
N PHE A 62 -13.81 -16.98 -4.98
CA PHE A 62 -13.57 -15.62 -4.51
C PHE A 62 -12.08 -15.36 -4.27
N VAL A 63 -11.41 -16.22 -3.50
CA VAL A 63 -9.99 -16.02 -3.16
C VAL A 63 -9.13 -16.05 -4.43
N LEU A 64 -9.36 -17.00 -5.36
CA LEU A 64 -8.63 -17.06 -6.62
C LEU A 64 -8.82 -15.79 -7.47
N LEU A 65 -10.04 -15.26 -7.56
CA LEU A 65 -10.31 -14.00 -8.25
C LEU A 65 -9.54 -12.82 -7.63
N THR A 66 -9.47 -12.75 -6.29
CA THR A 66 -8.67 -11.71 -5.62
C THR A 66 -7.16 -11.89 -5.83
N LEU A 67 -6.68 -13.14 -5.92
CA LEU A 67 -5.27 -13.46 -6.11
C LEU A 67 -4.81 -13.34 -7.58
N ALA A 68 -5.70 -13.44 -8.55
CA ALA A 68 -5.38 -13.42 -9.99
C ALA A 68 -4.48 -12.22 -10.38
N THR A 69 -4.81 -11.02 -9.91
CA THR A 69 -4.02 -9.80 -10.23
C THR A 69 -2.64 -9.77 -9.55
N ASN A 70 -2.44 -10.52 -8.46
CA ASN A 70 -1.17 -10.59 -7.74
C ASN A 70 -0.12 -11.41 -8.48
N PHE A 71 -0.53 -12.30 -9.40
CA PHE A 71 0.37 -13.02 -10.27
C PHE A 71 1.12 -12.10 -11.21
N LEU A 72 0.45 -11.09 -11.79
CA LEU A 72 1.10 -10.05 -12.62
C LEU A 72 2.20 -9.30 -11.86
N ARG A 73 2.12 -9.31 -10.52
CA ARG A 73 3.04 -8.65 -9.60
C ARG A 73 4.04 -9.61 -8.94
N ARG A 74 4.08 -10.87 -9.38
CA ARG A 74 5.04 -11.89 -8.93
C ARG A 74 5.00 -12.16 -7.42
N LYS A 75 3.85 -11.95 -6.78
CA LYS A 75 3.73 -12.04 -5.31
C LYS A 75 3.86 -13.48 -4.82
N LYS A 76 4.86 -13.72 -3.95
CA LYS A 76 5.19 -15.07 -3.44
C LYS A 76 4.08 -15.67 -2.58
N ILE A 77 3.45 -14.86 -1.72
CA ILE A 77 2.36 -15.34 -0.85
C ILE A 77 1.12 -15.70 -1.67
N ALA A 78 0.78 -14.90 -2.69
CA ALA A 78 -0.33 -15.21 -3.60
C ALA A 78 -0.11 -16.55 -4.32
N TRP A 79 1.11 -16.79 -4.79
CA TRP A 79 1.50 -18.06 -5.40
C TRP A 79 1.35 -19.25 -4.43
N LEU A 80 1.86 -19.13 -3.19
CA LEU A 80 1.73 -20.18 -2.17
C LEU A 80 0.27 -20.50 -1.83
N LEU A 81 -0.55 -19.47 -1.58
CA LEU A 81 -1.97 -19.64 -1.26
C LEU A 81 -2.73 -20.30 -2.40
N THR A 82 -2.46 -19.88 -3.64
CA THR A 82 -3.10 -20.45 -4.83
C THR A 82 -2.74 -21.92 -5.01
N ILE A 83 -1.47 -22.32 -4.82
CA ILE A 83 -1.09 -23.74 -4.86
C ILE A 83 -1.88 -24.54 -3.83
N GLY A 84 -1.94 -24.08 -2.57
CA GLY A 84 -2.70 -24.75 -1.52
C GLY A 84 -4.18 -24.90 -1.89
N LEU A 85 -4.80 -23.81 -2.36
CA LEU A 85 -6.19 -23.81 -2.80
C LEU A 85 -6.45 -24.74 -3.98
N LEU A 86 -5.58 -24.76 -4.99
CA LEU A 86 -5.74 -25.65 -6.14
C LEU A 86 -5.63 -27.11 -5.75
N VAL A 87 -4.69 -27.48 -4.87
CA VAL A 87 -4.56 -28.85 -4.37
C VAL A 87 -5.85 -29.26 -3.66
N ILE A 88 -6.34 -28.45 -2.72
CA ILE A 88 -7.58 -28.75 -1.98
C ILE A 88 -8.79 -28.77 -2.94
N SER A 89 -8.86 -27.86 -3.91
CA SER A 89 -9.93 -27.80 -4.91
C SER A 89 -9.97 -29.04 -5.80
N ILE A 90 -8.81 -29.55 -6.23
CA ILE A 90 -8.72 -30.78 -7.02
C ILE A 90 -9.29 -31.96 -6.21
N PHE A 91 -8.88 -32.10 -4.95
CA PHE A 91 -9.43 -33.16 -4.07
C PHE A 91 -10.95 -32.98 -3.86
N SER A 92 -11.42 -31.76 -3.64
CA SER A 92 -12.84 -31.46 -3.42
C SER A 92 -13.71 -31.83 -4.63
N HIS A 93 -13.27 -31.46 -5.85
CA HIS A 93 -13.98 -31.77 -7.11
C HIS A 93 -14.04 -33.28 -7.40
N LEU A 94 -12.96 -34.01 -7.07
CA LEU A 94 -12.95 -35.46 -7.17
C LEU A 94 -13.95 -36.12 -6.20
N LEU A 95 -14.02 -35.64 -4.95
CA LEU A 95 -14.95 -36.15 -3.94
C LEU A 95 -16.42 -35.81 -4.23
N LYS A 96 -16.68 -34.66 -4.87
CA LYS A 96 -18.03 -34.13 -5.09
C LYS A 96 -18.78 -34.87 -6.21
N GLY A 97 -18.09 -35.39 -7.23
CA GLY A 97 -18.77 -36.12 -8.30
C GLY A 97 -17.92 -36.46 -9.52
N PHE A 98 -16.61 -36.58 -9.36
CA PHE A 98 -15.67 -36.75 -10.47
C PHE A 98 -15.85 -35.66 -11.55
N ASP A 99 -15.85 -34.41 -11.10
CA ASP A 99 -15.88 -33.23 -11.97
C ASP A 99 -14.50 -33.05 -12.62
N TYR A 100 -14.22 -33.93 -13.60
CA TYR A 100 -12.91 -34.05 -14.25
C TYR A 100 -12.49 -32.77 -14.99
N GLU A 101 -13.46 -31.98 -15.46
CA GLU A 101 -13.21 -30.74 -16.20
C GLU A 101 -12.59 -29.68 -15.28
N GLU A 102 -13.17 -29.47 -14.10
CA GLU A 102 -12.70 -28.54 -13.08
C GLU A 102 -11.37 -28.97 -12.46
N SER A 103 -11.22 -30.27 -12.17
CA SER A 103 -9.97 -30.84 -11.69
C SER A 103 -8.85 -30.73 -12.74
N LEU A 104 -9.14 -30.94 -14.03
CA LEU A 104 -8.18 -30.81 -15.11
C LEU A 104 -7.70 -29.36 -15.26
N LEU A 105 -8.63 -28.40 -15.30
CA LEU A 105 -8.28 -26.97 -15.41
C LEU A 105 -7.42 -26.52 -14.21
N SER A 106 -7.80 -26.94 -13.00
CA SER A 106 -7.04 -26.67 -11.78
C SER A 106 -5.65 -27.33 -11.82
N GLY A 107 -5.56 -28.54 -12.36
CA GLY A 107 -4.30 -29.29 -12.54
C GLY A 107 -3.35 -28.64 -13.54
N VAL A 108 -3.86 -28.14 -14.67
CA VAL A 108 -3.07 -27.39 -15.67
C VAL A 108 -2.50 -26.12 -15.04
N LEU A 109 -3.33 -25.33 -14.35
CA LEU A 109 -2.87 -24.14 -13.65
C LEU A 109 -1.83 -24.49 -12.57
N LEU A 110 -2.08 -25.52 -11.77
CA LEU A 110 -1.15 -25.97 -10.73
C LEU A 110 0.22 -26.33 -11.32
N MET A 111 0.25 -27.12 -12.40
CA MET A 111 1.48 -27.48 -13.09
C MET A 111 2.23 -26.23 -13.59
N GLN A 112 1.51 -25.30 -14.24
CA GLN A 112 2.11 -24.04 -14.70
C GLN A 112 2.74 -23.26 -13.52
N LEU A 113 2.02 -23.10 -12.42
CA LEU A 113 2.51 -22.34 -11.25
C LEU A 113 3.73 -23.00 -10.61
N ILE A 114 3.81 -24.33 -10.58
CA ILE A 114 4.97 -25.07 -10.07
C ILE A 114 6.19 -24.84 -10.97
N LEU A 115 6.03 -24.93 -12.29
CA LEU A 115 7.10 -24.67 -13.26
C LEU A 115 7.62 -23.23 -13.16
N MET A 116 6.71 -22.29 -12.87
CA MET A 116 7.01 -20.86 -12.73
C MET A 116 7.46 -20.43 -11.32
N ARG A 117 7.70 -21.36 -10.37
CA ARG A 117 8.01 -21.02 -8.96
C ARG A 117 9.10 -19.97 -8.75
N HIS A 118 10.13 -19.98 -9.61
CA HIS A 118 11.29 -19.10 -9.52
C HIS A 118 10.97 -17.63 -9.89
N ILE A 119 9.84 -17.40 -10.55
CA ILE A 119 9.40 -16.06 -10.97
C ILE A 119 8.72 -15.30 -9.81
N PHE A 120 8.13 -16.03 -8.85
CA PHE A 120 7.36 -15.46 -7.74
C PHE A 120 8.23 -15.13 -6.53
N THR A 121 9.01 -14.06 -6.65
CA THR A 121 9.95 -13.61 -5.60
C THR A 121 9.47 -12.40 -4.82
N ALA A 122 8.43 -11.69 -5.29
CA ALA A 122 8.05 -10.42 -4.72
C ALA A 122 7.37 -10.60 -3.35
N GLN A 123 7.82 -9.82 -2.37
CA GLN A 123 7.23 -9.75 -1.03
C GLN A 123 5.84 -9.08 -1.06
N SER A 124 5.05 -9.31 -0.02
CA SER A 124 3.73 -8.70 0.12
C SER A 124 3.82 -7.18 0.23
N ASP A 125 2.87 -6.49 -0.40
CA ASP A 125 2.79 -5.04 -0.27
C ASP A 125 2.44 -4.63 1.15
N ARG A 126 2.78 -3.38 1.49
CA ARG A 126 2.25 -2.77 2.70
C ARG A 126 0.72 -2.67 2.58
N PRO A 127 -0.03 -3.05 3.64
CA PRO A 127 -1.48 -2.92 3.64
C PRO A 127 -1.90 -1.48 3.31
N SER A 128 -2.91 -1.32 2.45
CA SER A 128 -3.43 -0.02 2.05
C SER A 128 -4.95 -0.02 2.09
N ILE A 129 -5.55 1.10 2.54
CA ILE A 129 -7.00 1.29 2.53
C ILE A 129 -7.57 1.07 1.12
N ALA A 130 -6.87 1.54 0.07
CA ALA A 130 -7.31 1.35 -1.32
C ALA A 130 -7.34 -0.12 -1.74
N GLN A 131 -6.52 -0.98 -1.13
CA GLN A 131 -6.59 -2.43 -1.34
C GLN A 131 -7.82 -3.01 -0.62
N GLY A 132 -8.04 -2.65 0.65
CA GLY A 132 -9.21 -3.07 1.39
C GLY A 132 -10.53 -2.66 0.72
N VAL A 133 -10.63 -1.43 0.20
CA VAL A 133 -11.82 -0.94 -0.53
C VAL A 133 -12.06 -1.77 -1.80
N ARG A 134 -11.01 -2.08 -2.57
CA ARG A 134 -11.14 -2.93 -3.77
C ARG A 134 -11.61 -4.34 -3.43
N VAL A 135 -11.10 -4.93 -2.35
CA VAL A 135 -11.54 -6.25 -1.88
C VAL A 135 -12.99 -6.20 -1.38
N LEU A 136 -13.39 -5.14 -0.70
CA LEU A 136 -14.78 -4.94 -0.25
C LEU A 136 -15.76 -4.85 -1.43
N ILE A 137 -15.46 -4.00 -2.42
CA ILE A 137 -16.26 -3.90 -3.64
C ILE A 137 -16.31 -5.26 -4.34
N GLY A 138 -15.16 -5.96 -4.43
CA GLY A 138 -15.10 -7.31 -4.98
C GLY A 138 -15.95 -8.32 -4.23
N ALA A 139 -15.96 -8.30 -2.89
CA ALA A 139 -16.77 -9.19 -2.05
C ALA A 139 -18.28 -8.97 -2.24
N LEU A 140 -18.69 -7.70 -2.30
CA LEU A 140 -20.08 -7.32 -2.56
C LEU A 140 -20.53 -7.77 -3.96
N LEU A 141 -19.74 -7.47 -4.99
CA LEU A 141 -20.03 -7.89 -6.36
C LEU A 141 -20.02 -9.42 -6.51
N PHE A 142 -19.08 -10.11 -5.86
CA PHE A 142 -18.99 -11.56 -5.89
C PHE A 142 -20.22 -12.21 -5.27
N THR A 143 -20.63 -11.75 -4.09
CA THR A 143 -21.80 -12.30 -3.41
C THR A 143 -23.10 -11.98 -4.16
N LEU A 144 -23.20 -10.78 -4.74
CA LEU A 144 -24.31 -10.42 -5.62
C LEU A 144 -24.37 -11.33 -6.85
N ALA A 145 -23.23 -11.60 -7.50
CA ALA A 145 -23.15 -12.50 -8.64
C ALA A 145 -23.49 -13.94 -8.24
N TYR A 146 -22.95 -14.44 -7.12
CA TYR A 146 -23.24 -15.77 -6.59
C TYR A 146 -24.74 -15.97 -6.34
N GLY A 147 -25.37 -15.05 -5.61
CA GLY A 147 -26.81 -15.09 -5.34
C GLY A 147 -27.63 -15.00 -6.62
N THR A 148 -27.33 -14.03 -7.50
CA THR A 148 -28.10 -13.80 -8.73
C THR A 148 -28.03 -15.00 -9.67
N ILE A 149 -26.83 -15.51 -9.93
CA ILE A 149 -26.64 -16.67 -10.81
C ILE A 149 -27.31 -17.89 -10.19
N GLY A 150 -27.17 -18.10 -8.87
CA GLY A 150 -27.79 -19.24 -8.22
C GLY A 150 -29.32 -19.18 -8.21
N PHE A 151 -29.95 -18.03 -7.94
CA PHE A 151 -31.41 -17.90 -8.05
C PHE A 151 -31.90 -18.11 -9.48
N TYR A 152 -31.19 -17.57 -10.48
CA TYR A 152 -31.55 -17.76 -11.89
C TYR A 152 -31.43 -19.23 -12.34
N LEU A 153 -30.38 -19.95 -11.93
CA LEU A 153 -30.16 -21.35 -12.32
C LEU A 153 -30.96 -22.35 -11.49
N LEU A 154 -31.26 -22.02 -10.23
CA LEU A 154 -31.99 -22.87 -9.29
C LEU A 154 -33.47 -22.49 -9.17
N ASP A 155 -34.00 -21.76 -10.13
CA ASP A 155 -35.38 -21.26 -10.16
C ASP A 155 -36.42 -22.33 -9.75
N GLY A 156 -36.35 -23.51 -10.37
CA GLY A 156 -37.23 -24.64 -10.05
C GLY A 156 -37.07 -25.25 -8.63
N LYS A 157 -36.17 -24.73 -7.80
CA LYS A 157 -35.98 -25.10 -6.38
C LYS A 157 -36.68 -24.14 -5.42
N PHE A 158 -37.33 -23.10 -5.91
CA PHE A 158 -38.04 -22.09 -5.14
C PHE A 158 -39.51 -22.00 -5.56
N SER A 159 -40.35 -21.41 -4.71
CA SER A 159 -41.77 -21.18 -4.99
C SER A 159 -41.98 -20.03 -5.97
N GLU A 160 -41.09 -19.07 -5.90
CA GLU A 160 -40.95 -17.91 -6.76
C GLU A 160 -40.36 -18.33 -8.10
N ASN A 161 -40.67 -17.55 -9.14
CA ASN A 161 -39.95 -17.64 -10.40
C ASN A 161 -38.98 -16.47 -10.48
N PHE A 162 -37.75 -16.73 -10.93
CA PHE A 162 -36.67 -15.77 -11.03
C PHE A 162 -36.26 -15.58 -12.49
N ASN A 163 -36.73 -14.48 -13.08
CA ASN A 163 -35.99 -13.90 -14.20
C ASN A 163 -34.70 -13.22 -13.69
N TRP A 164 -33.82 -12.80 -14.61
CA TRP A 164 -32.54 -12.16 -14.24
C TRP A 164 -32.71 -10.96 -13.30
N ARG A 165 -33.74 -10.14 -13.52
CA ARG A 165 -34.01 -8.95 -12.69
C ARG A 165 -34.48 -9.34 -11.29
N GLU A 166 -35.39 -10.31 -11.19
CA GLU A 166 -35.88 -10.82 -9.92
C GLU A 166 -34.78 -11.49 -9.11
N ALA A 167 -33.89 -12.26 -9.76
CA ALA A 167 -32.73 -12.85 -9.09
C ALA A 167 -31.78 -11.79 -8.48
N VAL A 168 -31.54 -10.68 -9.20
CA VAL A 168 -30.76 -9.55 -8.68
C VAL A 168 -31.48 -8.90 -7.49
N LEU A 169 -32.77 -8.60 -7.63
CA LEU A 169 -33.56 -7.96 -6.58
C LEU A 169 -33.67 -8.83 -5.33
N GLN A 170 -33.86 -10.14 -5.50
CA GLN A 170 -33.91 -11.11 -4.42
C GLN A 170 -32.57 -11.17 -3.67
N THR A 171 -31.46 -11.24 -4.40
CA THR A 171 -30.13 -11.24 -3.79
C THR A 171 -29.87 -9.95 -3.02
N LEU A 172 -30.23 -8.79 -3.58
CA LEU A 172 -30.14 -7.51 -2.88
C LEU A 172 -31.04 -7.46 -1.65
N ALA A 173 -32.27 -7.98 -1.73
CA ALA A 173 -33.17 -8.04 -0.60
C ALA A 173 -32.55 -8.82 0.57
N MET A 174 -31.91 -9.97 0.32
CA MET A 174 -31.21 -10.74 1.36
C MET A 174 -30.09 -9.98 2.08
N PHE A 175 -29.55 -8.90 1.50
CA PHE A 175 -28.58 -8.03 2.19
C PHE A 175 -29.23 -6.98 3.09
N PHE A 176 -30.45 -6.53 2.76
CA PHE A 176 -31.06 -5.35 3.38
C PHE A 176 -32.35 -5.66 4.16
N THR A 177 -32.91 -6.86 4.01
CA THR A 177 -34.17 -7.26 4.66
C THR A 177 -33.96 -8.52 5.51
N GLU A 178 -34.60 -8.53 6.68
CA GLU A 178 -34.51 -9.64 7.65
C GLU A 178 -35.35 -10.86 7.21
N ASP A 179 -36.47 -10.62 6.52
CA ASP A 179 -37.43 -11.67 6.12
C ASP A 179 -37.15 -12.29 4.73
N ASN A 180 -35.98 -12.01 4.14
CA ASN A 180 -35.56 -12.58 2.85
C ASN A 180 -36.58 -12.37 1.71
N TRP A 181 -37.40 -11.34 1.82
CA TRP A 181 -38.49 -11.04 0.88
C TRP A 181 -39.47 -12.21 0.65
N GLY A 182 -39.72 -13.02 1.67
CA GLY A 182 -40.68 -14.12 1.59
C GLY A 182 -40.21 -15.34 0.78
N LEU A 183 -38.91 -15.48 0.54
CA LEU A 183 -38.30 -16.62 -0.16
C LEU A 183 -38.71 -17.97 0.42
N GLN A 184 -39.29 -18.86 -0.39
CA GLN A 184 -39.68 -20.21 0.03
C GLN A 184 -38.95 -21.32 -0.75
N PRO A 185 -37.91 -21.95 -0.15
CA PRO A 185 -37.25 -23.09 -0.77
C PRO A 185 -38.15 -24.32 -0.84
N LYS A 186 -38.27 -24.93 -2.03
CA LYS A 186 -39.00 -26.21 -2.27
C LYS A 186 -38.15 -27.45 -2.00
N SER A 187 -36.84 -27.30 -1.78
CA SER A 187 -35.92 -28.42 -1.65
C SER A 187 -34.82 -28.17 -0.61
N ARG A 188 -34.28 -29.24 -0.02
CA ARG A 188 -33.12 -29.18 0.91
C ARG A 188 -31.92 -28.43 0.31
N PHE A 189 -31.73 -28.54 -1.01
CA PHE A 189 -30.63 -27.83 -1.71
C PHE A 189 -30.92 -26.35 -1.90
N GLY A 190 -32.18 -25.96 -2.17
CA GLY A 190 -32.58 -24.55 -2.24
C GLY A 190 -32.41 -23.84 -0.91
N ASP A 191 -32.79 -24.51 0.19
CA ASP A 191 -32.61 -24.00 1.55
C ASP A 191 -31.12 -23.88 1.90
N PHE A 192 -30.34 -24.91 1.61
CA PHE A 192 -28.88 -24.85 1.73
C PHE A 192 -28.26 -23.71 0.92
N PHE A 193 -28.69 -23.52 -0.34
CA PHE A 193 -28.17 -22.46 -1.20
C PHE A 193 -28.46 -21.07 -0.61
N ALA A 194 -29.69 -20.81 -0.16
CA ALA A 194 -30.04 -19.55 0.49
C ALA A 194 -29.16 -19.30 1.73
N ASN A 195 -28.99 -20.30 2.59
CA ASN A 195 -28.11 -20.22 3.76
C ASN A 195 -26.63 -20.00 3.38
N SER A 196 -26.18 -20.59 2.26
CA SER A 196 -24.81 -20.41 1.78
C SER A 196 -24.50 -18.96 1.37
N ILE A 197 -25.49 -18.20 0.90
CA ILE A 197 -25.33 -16.78 0.55
C ILE A 197 -24.90 -15.99 1.80
N TYR A 198 -25.54 -16.22 2.95
CA TYR A 198 -25.15 -15.56 4.21
C TYR A 198 -23.76 -15.96 4.68
N ILE A 199 -23.40 -17.24 4.58
CA ILE A 199 -22.07 -17.71 4.96
C ILE A 199 -20.99 -17.07 4.07
N ILE A 200 -21.20 -17.05 2.75
CA ILE A 200 -20.27 -16.44 1.79
C ILE A 200 -20.19 -14.93 2.02
N ALA A 201 -21.33 -14.25 2.21
CA ALA A 201 -21.36 -12.82 2.53
C ALA A 201 -20.55 -12.53 3.80
N ALA A 202 -20.83 -13.24 4.89
CA ALA A 202 -20.14 -13.06 6.16
C ALA A 202 -18.63 -13.26 6.01
N VAL A 203 -18.18 -14.38 5.43
CA VAL A 203 -16.75 -14.69 5.30
C VAL A 203 -16.04 -13.67 4.40
N THR A 204 -16.62 -13.35 3.24
CA THR A 204 -15.98 -12.43 2.28
C THR A 204 -15.96 -10.98 2.78
N ILE A 205 -17.02 -10.52 3.45
CA ILE A 205 -17.09 -9.19 4.08
C ILE A 205 -16.15 -9.11 5.28
N THR A 206 -16.13 -10.11 6.17
CA THR A 206 -15.18 -10.14 7.30
C THR A 206 -13.73 -10.08 6.80
N TYR A 207 -13.40 -10.82 5.75
CA TYR A 207 -12.08 -10.74 5.10
C TYR A 207 -11.79 -9.35 4.53
N ALA A 208 -12.77 -8.72 3.85
CA ALA A 208 -12.62 -7.37 3.32
C ALA A 208 -12.43 -6.31 4.42
N VAL A 209 -13.18 -6.40 5.51
CA VAL A 209 -13.06 -5.52 6.68
C VAL A 209 -11.71 -5.73 7.36
N PHE A 210 -11.25 -6.98 7.53
CA PHE A 210 -9.92 -7.27 8.04
C PHE A 210 -8.83 -6.61 7.19
N MET A 211 -8.92 -6.70 5.86
CA MET A 211 -8.00 -6.04 4.92
C MET A 211 -8.06 -4.51 5.00
N LEU A 212 -9.24 -3.92 5.27
CA LEU A 212 -9.40 -2.48 5.48
C LEU A 212 -8.76 -1.99 6.78
N LEU A 213 -8.79 -2.81 7.84
CA LEU A 213 -8.25 -2.47 9.15
C LEU A 213 -6.76 -2.80 9.30
N GLN A 214 -6.23 -3.71 8.48
CA GLN A 214 -4.82 -4.13 8.50
C GLN A 214 -3.80 -2.97 8.49
N PRO A 215 -3.97 -1.86 7.74
CA PRO A 215 -3.03 -0.74 7.76
C PRO A 215 -2.90 -0.05 9.12
N VAL A 216 -3.95 -0.11 9.96
CA VAL A 216 -3.96 0.50 11.29
C VAL A 216 -3.14 -0.35 12.27
N PHE A 217 -3.30 -1.68 12.20
CA PHE A 217 -2.61 -2.61 13.11
C PHE A 217 -1.13 -2.83 12.75
N TRP A 218 -0.78 -2.76 11.46
CA TRP A 218 0.55 -3.12 10.95
C TRP A 218 1.32 -1.88 10.50
N ARG A 219 1.35 -0.87 11.38
CA ARG A 219 2.23 0.29 11.20
C ARG A 219 3.65 -0.18 11.49
N ASN A 220 4.43 -0.46 10.46
CA ASN A 220 5.86 -0.78 10.61
C ASN A 220 6.54 0.43 11.26
N LEU A 221 6.75 0.34 12.56
CA LEU A 221 7.59 1.29 13.30
C LEU A 221 9.03 0.93 12.96
N VAL A 222 9.77 1.88 12.39
CA VAL A 222 11.23 1.80 12.34
C VAL A 222 11.71 1.54 13.75
N THR A 223 12.56 0.54 13.94
CA THR A 223 13.08 0.23 15.27
C THR A 223 13.95 1.38 15.77
N GLN A 224 13.99 1.60 17.08
CA GLN A 224 14.84 2.66 17.65
C GLN A 224 16.32 2.47 17.27
N ASN A 225 16.77 1.21 17.14
CA ASN A 225 18.12 0.88 16.70
C ASN A 225 18.40 1.30 15.25
N GLU A 226 17.46 1.06 14.32
CA GLU A 226 17.60 1.55 12.94
C GLU A 226 17.64 3.07 12.87
N ARG A 227 16.78 3.74 13.65
CA ARG A 227 16.75 5.21 13.69
C ARG A 227 18.05 5.78 14.25
N GLN A 228 18.59 5.18 15.31
CA GLN A 228 19.87 5.58 15.90
C GLN A 228 21.03 5.39 14.92
N LYS A 229 21.09 4.25 14.23
CA LYS A 229 22.09 3.99 13.19
C LYS A 229 21.99 4.99 12.02
N ALA A 230 20.78 5.30 11.58
CA ALA A 230 20.58 6.31 10.54
C ALA A 230 21.08 7.69 11.01
N LYS A 231 20.77 8.07 12.25
CA LYS A 231 21.24 9.31 12.86
C LYS A 231 22.77 9.41 12.87
N GLU A 232 23.47 8.36 13.30
CA GLU A 232 24.95 8.31 13.32
C GLU A 232 25.56 8.51 11.92
N ILE A 233 25.01 7.83 10.90
CA ILE A 233 25.49 7.96 9.51
C ILE A 233 25.22 9.37 8.97
N VAL A 234 24.05 9.95 9.27
CA VAL A 234 23.69 11.31 8.83
C VAL A 234 24.53 12.37 9.53
N GLU A 235 24.80 12.20 10.82
CA GLU A 235 25.71 13.07 11.60
C GLU A 235 27.13 13.05 11.04
N GLN A 236 27.59 11.90 10.55
CA GLN A 236 28.96 11.77 10.04
C GLN A 236 29.10 12.18 8.55
N TYR A 237 28.10 11.92 7.71
CA TYR A 237 28.23 12.01 6.25
C TYR A 237 27.18 12.91 5.58
N GLY A 238 26.25 13.50 6.32
CA GLY A 238 25.20 14.35 5.76
C GLY A 238 25.80 15.61 5.12
N CYS A 239 25.38 15.93 3.89
CA CYS A 239 25.97 17.05 3.13
C CYS A 239 24.96 17.88 2.34
N SER A 240 23.66 17.60 2.48
CA SER A 240 22.58 18.31 1.80
C SER A 240 21.63 18.97 2.80
N SER A 241 20.87 19.97 2.34
CA SER A 241 19.79 20.60 3.12
C SER A 241 18.67 19.63 3.52
N LEU A 242 18.61 18.47 2.85
CA LEU A 242 17.64 17.40 3.13
C LEU A 242 18.09 16.46 4.25
N ALA A 243 19.36 16.47 4.65
CA ALA A 243 19.93 15.50 5.59
C ALA A 243 19.13 15.42 6.90
N ALA A 244 18.74 16.54 7.50
CA ALA A 244 17.90 16.55 8.70
C ALA A 244 16.54 15.87 8.49
N LEU A 245 15.93 16.12 7.33
CA LEU A 245 14.58 15.64 6.98
C LEU A 245 14.56 14.12 6.73
N THR A 246 15.74 13.52 6.49
CA THR A 246 15.88 12.06 6.44
C THR A 246 15.63 11.39 7.78
N LEU A 247 15.79 12.11 8.91
CA LEU A 247 15.65 11.59 10.27
C LEU A 247 14.24 11.73 10.87
N LEU A 248 13.31 12.30 10.11
CA LEU A 248 11.91 12.45 10.50
C LEU A 248 11.21 11.08 10.59
N ASN A 249 10.16 11.02 11.43
CA ASN A 249 9.46 9.78 11.79
C ASN A 249 8.64 9.15 10.65
N ASP A 250 8.50 9.84 9.52
CA ASP A 250 7.79 9.35 8.34
C ASP A 250 8.68 8.51 7.40
N LYS A 251 9.98 8.42 7.65
CA LYS A 251 10.94 7.69 6.81
C LYS A 251 11.08 6.23 7.21
N SER A 252 11.28 5.37 6.21
CA SER A 252 11.90 4.06 6.35
C SER A 252 13.36 4.15 5.93
N TYR A 253 14.22 3.29 6.49
CA TYR A 253 15.65 3.27 6.15
C TYR A 253 16.02 2.00 5.40
N TYR A 254 16.91 2.14 4.42
CA TYR A 254 17.65 1.04 3.83
C TYR A 254 19.13 1.27 4.08
N PHE A 255 19.81 0.30 4.67
CA PHE A 255 21.26 0.38 4.91
C PHE A 255 22.01 -0.39 3.82
N SER A 256 23.18 0.13 3.43
CA SER A 256 24.07 -0.57 2.51
C SER A 256 24.49 -1.95 3.05
N PRO A 257 24.92 -2.90 2.20
CA PRO A 257 25.41 -4.20 2.67
C PRO A 257 26.53 -4.10 3.71
N ALA A 258 27.43 -3.11 3.55
CA ALA A 258 28.48 -2.81 4.53
C ALA A 258 27.95 -2.09 5.79
N GLY A 259 26.72 -1.59 5.75
CA GLY A 259 26.06 -0.89 6.85
C GLY A 259 26.57 0.52 7.10
N LYS A 260 27.35 1.10 6.15
CA LYS A 260 28.00 2.41 6.27
C LYS A 260 27.22 3.55 5.61
N SER A 261 26.31 3.22 4.70
CA SER A 261 25.43 4.19 4.05
C SER A 261 23.98 3.88 4.37
N VAL A 262 23.15 4.93 4.30
CA VAL A 262 21.72 4.85 4.50
C VAL A 262 21.00 5.45 3.29
N ILE A 263 19.78 5.00 2.99
CA ILE A 263 18.84 5.69 2.13
C ILE A 263 17.56 5.84 2.95
N ALA A 264 17.13 7.07 3.20
CA ALA A 264 15.82 7.36 3.77
C ALA A 264 14.77 7.41 2.65
N TYR A 265 13.74 6.59 2.75
CA TYR A 265 12.72 6.47 1.71
C TYR A 265 11.31 6.30 2.28
N VAL A 266 10.32 6.59 1.44
CA VAL A 266 8.91 6.31 1.72
C VAL A 266 8.35 5.43 0.60
N PRO A 267 7.87 4.22 0.90
CA PRO A 267 7.17 3.42 -0.09
C PRO A 267 5.72 3.89 -0.21
N LYS A 268 5.31 4.18 -1.44
CA LYS A 268 3.94 4.61 -1.77
C LYS A 268 3.52 3.95 -3.09
N GLY A 269 2.44 3.18 -3.04
CA GLY A 269 2.01 2.36 -4.18
C GLY A 269 3.10 1.38 -4.59
N ARG A 270 3.61 1.53 -5.83
CA ARG A 270 4.75 0.74 -6.34
C ARG A 270 6.07 1.52 -6.35
N GLY A 271 6.12 2.72 -5.79
CA GLY A 271 7.34 3.52 -5.70
C GLY A 271 7.99 3.39 -4.34
N ALA A 272 9.32 3.29 -4.29
CA ALA A 272 10.13 3.56 -3.10
C ALA A 272 10.86 4.88 -3.35
N ILE A 273 10.34 5.96 -2.77
CA ILE A 273 10.81 7.31 -3.05
C ILE A 273 11.86 7.68 -2.00
N ALA A 274 13.12 7.70 -2.39
CA ALA A 274 14.26 8.13 -1.59
C ALA A 274 14.32 9.67 -1.53
N LEU A 275 14.63 10.21 -0.36
CA LEU A 275 14.84 11.63 -0.14
C LEU A 275 16.34 11.95 -0.27
N GLY A 276 16.72 12.55 -1.40
CA GLY A 276 18.11 12.85 -1.75
C GLY A 276 18.91 11.63 -2.22
N ASP A 277 20.22 11.84 -2.35
CA ASP A 277 21.22 10.79 -2.58
C ASP A 277 21.50 10.00 -1.30
N PRO A 278 22.06 8.76 -1.40
CA PRO A 278 22.39 7.93 -0.25
C PRO A 278 22.77 8.63 1.07
N ILE A 279 23.97 9.12 1.35
CA ILE A 279 24.47 9.50 2.70
C ILE A 279 25.23 8.33 3.30
N GLY A 280 26.53 8.55 3.45
CA GLY A 280 27.57 7.55 3.69
C GLY A 280 28.81 7.85 2.84
N PRO A 281 29.87 7.03 2.95
CA PRO A 281 31.10 7.20 2.19
C PRO A 281 30.87 7.24 0.67
N ILE A 282 31.64 8.05 -0.05
CA ILE A 282 31.42 8.25 -1.49
C ILE A 282 31.72 6.98 -2.30
N GLU A 283 32.66 6.17 -1.83
CA GLU A 283 33.01 4.87 -2.40
C GLU A 283 31.87 3.84 -2.30
N ASP A 284 30.97 3.95 -1.32
CA ASP A 284 29.84 3.04 -1.09
C ASP A 284 28.58 3.47 -1.87
N ARG A 285 28.59 4.66 -2.47
CA ARG A 285 27.44 5.31 -3.15
C ARG A 285 26.82 4.41 -4.23
N LYS A 286 27.64 3.93 -5.18
CA LYS A 286 27.19 3.11 -6.31
C LYS A 286 26.61 1.78 -5.85
N GLU A 287 27.31 1.09 -4.94
CA GLU A 287 26.87 -0.19 -4.40
C GLU A 287 25.54 -0.03 -3.66
N THR A 288 25.41 1.03 -2.85
CA THR A 288 24.19 1.34 -2.10
C THR A 288 22.98 1.55 -3.03
N ILE A 289 23.14 2.33 -4.11
CA ILE A 289 22.06 2.54 -5.09
C ILE A 289 21.65 1.22 -5.76
N VAL A 290 22.63 0.39 -6.16
CA VAL A 290 22.36 -0.92 -6.78
C VAL A 290 21.67 -1.86 -5.80
N ALA A 291 22.13 -1.94 -4.57
CA ALA A 291 21.57 -2.79 -3.53
C ALA A 291 20.14 -2.36 -3.17
N PHE A 292 19.89 -1.05 -3.10
CA PHE A 292 18.54 -0.51 -2.92
C PHE A 292 17.61 -0.83 -4.10
N TRP A 293 18.11 -0.75 -5.33
CA TRP A 293 17.34 -1.19 -6.50
C TRP A 293 16.97 -2.68 -6.42
N GLN A 294 17.91 -3.54 -6.02
CA GLN A 294 17.64 -4.97 -5.82
C GLN A 294 16.65 -5.23 -4.68
N PHE A 295 16.73 -4.44 -3.60
CA PHE A 295 15.76 -4.44 -2.52
C PHE A 295 14.36 -4.05 -3.03
N CYS A 296 14.25 -2.99 -3.82
CA CYS A 296 12.99 -2.57 -4.43
C CYS A 296 12.41 -3.65 -5.35
N GLN A 297 13.24 -4.29 -6.19
CA GLN A 297 12.81 -5.39 -7.06
C GLN A 297 12.23 -6.58 -6.28
N ARG A 298 12.84 -6.95 -5.15
CA ARG A 298 12.32 -8.00 -4.25
C ARG A 298 10.97 -7.63 -3.62
N ASN A 299 10.60 -6.36 -3.60
CA ASN A 299 9.33 -5.87 -3.09
C ASN A 299 8.30 -5.52 -4.18
N ASP A 300 8.63 -5.71 -5.48
CA ASP A 300 7.84 -5.20 -6.61
C ASP A 300 7.69 -3.66 -6.59
N TRP A 301 8.76 -2.96 -6.19
CA TRP A 301 8.86 -1.50 -6.17
C TRP A 301 9.82 -0.97 -7.23
N TYR A 302 9.55 0.25 -7.69
CA TYR A 302 10.43 1.08 -8.49
C TYR A 302 11.13 2.09 -7.58
N PRO A 303 12.47 2.10 -7.52
CA PRO A 303 13.18 3.14 -6.80
C PRO A 303 13.10 4.47 -7.55
N ALA A 304 12.91 5.56 -6.82
CA ALA A 304 13.01 6.92 -7.33
C ALA A 304 13.77 7.77 -6.31
N PHE A 305 14.66 8.65 -6.77
CA PHE A 305 15.44 9.53 -5.90
C PHE A 305 14.98 10.97 -6.14
N TYR A 306 14.54 11.63 -5.07
CA TYR A 306 13.95 12.97 -5.12
C TYR A 306 14.97 14.01 -4.62
N GLN A 307 15.20 15.07 -5.41
CA GLN A 307 16.17 16.13 -5.10
C GLN A 307 17.60 15.60 -4.88
N THR A 308 18.11 14.84 -5.85
CA THR A 308 19.52 14.43 -5.92
C THR A 308 20.42 15.60 -6.28
N LEU A 309 21.65 15.57 -5.82
CA LEU A 309 22.68 16.55 -6.13
C LEU A 309 23.18 16.39 -7.57
N PRO A 310 23.65 17.48 -8.21
CA PRO A 310 24.20 17.44 -9.56
C PRO A 310 25.39 16.47 -9.73
N ASP A 311 26.18 16.30 -8.67
CA ASP A 311 27.41 15.49 -8.67
C ASP A 311 27.14 14.00 -8.96
N ASP A 312 25.97 13.49 -8.58
CA ASP A 312 25.60 12.07 -8.75
C ASP A 312 24.78 11.80 -10.03
N VAL A 313 24.49 12.82 -10.84
CA VAL A 313 23.62 12.68 -12.05
C VAL A 313 24.17 11.66 -13.05
N GLU A 314 25.47 11.70 -13.34
CA GLU A 314 26.09 10.74 -14.27
C GLU A 314 26.13 9.32 -13.70
N LEU A 315 26.25 9.18 -12.38
CA LEU A 315 26.14 7.88 -11.71
C LEU A 315 24.73 7.29 -11.91
N TYR A 316 23.66 8.05 -11.67
CA TYR A 316 22.29 7.59 -11.90
C TYR A 316 22.04 7.18 -13.35
N LYS A 317 22.48 7.99 -14.33
CA LYS A 317 22.36 7.66 -15.76
C LYS A 317 23.09 6.35 -16.09
N SER A 318 24.30 6.16 -15.56
CA SER A 318 25.09 4.93 -15.77
C SER A 318 24.40 3.67 -15.23
N LEU A 319 23.53 3.83 -14.21
CA LEU A 319 22.74 2.77 -13.59
C LEU A 319 21.36 2.59 -14.28
N GLY A 320 21.07 3.34 -15.33
CA GLY A 320 19.84 3.24 -16.12
C GLY A 320 18.65 4.05 -15.58
N PHE A 321 18.89 4.98 -14.65
CA PHE A 321 17.85 5.91 -14.20
C PHE A 321 17.64 7.03 -15.22
N GLN A 322 16.38 7.48 -15.35
CA GLN A 322 16.03 8.70 -16.06
C GLN A 322 16.11 9.88 -15.09
N VAL A 323 16.72 10.98 -15.53
CA VAL A 323 16.94 12.17 -14.72
C VAL A 323 16.07 13.30 -15.24
N LEU A 324 15.37 13.98 -14.33
CA LEU A 324 14.52 15.14 -14.61
C LEU A 324 14.95 16.28 -13.68
N LYS A 325 15.29 17.45 -14.25
CA LYS A 325 15.51 18.65 -13.45
C LYS A 325 14.16 19.15 -12.92
N ILE A 326 14.02 19.17 -11.59
CA ILE A 326 12.78 19.59 -10.92
C ILE A 326 12.84 20.99 -10.32
N GLY A 327 14.04 21.57 -10.16
CA GLY A 327 14.22 22.88 -9.56
C GLY A 327 15.70 23.23 -9.32
N GLU A 328 15.91 24.34 -8.63
CA GLU A 328 17.21 24.85 -8.19
C GLU A 328 17.09 25.31 -6.73
N GLU A 329 18.15 25.14 -5.95
CA GLU A 329 18.22 25.61 -4.57
C GLU A 329 18.92 26.98 -4.52
N ALA A 330 18.31 27.94 -3.82
CA ALA A 330 18.88 29.28 -3.66
C ALA A 330 19.90 29.29 -2.51
N ILE A 331 21.18 29.16 -2.86
CA ILE A 331 22.28 29.17 -1.89
C ILE A 331 22.86 30.59 -1.79
N VAL A 332 22.87 31.16 -0.58
CA VAL A 332 23.39 32.50 -0.31
C VAL A 332 24.77 32.40 0.34
N ASP A 333 25.78 32.99 -0.30
CA ASP A 333 27.11 33.12 0.27
C ASP A 333 27.14 34.20 1.37
N LEU A 334 27.11 33.75 2.62
CA LEU A 334 27.09 34.62 3.79
C LEU A 334 28.36 35.47 3.95
N LYS A 335 29.51 35.06 3.38
CA LYS A 335 30.75 35.85 3.45
C LYS A 335 30.69 37.10 2.58
N ASN A 336 30.01 36.98 1.44
CA ASN A 336 29.86 38.05 0.46
C ASN A 336 28.51 38.79 0.58
N PHE A 337 27.58 38.29 1.38
CA PHE A 337 26.28 38.91 1.61
C PHE A 337 26.41 40.24 2.39
N THR A 338 25.74 41.29 1.91
CA THR A 338 25.70 42.58 2.61
C THR A 338 24.37 43.31 2.43
N LEU A 339 23.90 43.94 3.52
CA LEU A 339 22.74 44.83 3.53
C LEU A 339 23.09 46.28 3.18
N GLN A 340 24.37 46.60 2.99
CA GLN A 340 24.84 47.94 2.68
C GLN A 340 24.84 48.23 1.17
N GLY A 341 25.00 49.51 0.81
CA GLY A 341 25.12 49.95 -0.59
C GLY A 341 23.90 49.62 -1.47
N LYS A 342 24.14 49.38 -2.76
CA LYS A 342 23.10 49.03 -3.74
C LYS A 342 22.59 47.59 -3.56
N ALA A 343 23.44 46.66 -3.10
CA ALA A 343 23.09 45.24 -2.93
C ALA A 343 21.96 45.03 -1.92
N GLY A 344 21.96 45.77 -0.80
CA GLY A 344 20.90 45.67 0.21
C GLY A 344 19.63 46.46 -0.09
N LYS A 345 19.50 47.11 -1.27
CA LYS A 345 18.36 48.00 -1.59
C LYS A 345 17.01 47.30 -1.50
N ASN A 346 16.95 46.00 -1.80
CA ASN A 346 15.69 45.24 -1.80
C ASN A 346 15.25 44.77 -0.40
N PHE A 347 16.18 44.58 0.53
CA PHE A 347 15.86 44.08 1.88
C PHE A 347 15.71 45.20 2.91
N ARG A 348 16.56 46.23 2.82
CA ARG A 348 16.64 47.30 3.82
C ARG A 348 15.32 48.03 4.07
N PRO A 349 14.49 48.37 3.05
CA PRO A 349 13.21 49.04 3.29
C PRO A 349 12.26 48.20 4.16
N SER A 350 12.14 46.91 3.88
CA SER A 350 11.29 45.99 4.65
C SER A 350 11.78 45.82 6.08
N ILE A 351 13.09 45.63 6.26
CA ILE A 351 13.72 45.52 7.59
C ILE A 351 13.48 46.82 8.39
N ASN A 352 13.83 47.97 7.83
CA ASN A 352 13.66 49.27 8.50
C ASN A 352 12.20 49.55 8.86
N ARG A 353 11.25 49.19 7.98
CA ARG A 353 9.82 49.34 8.26
C ARG A 353 9.39 48.50 9.46
N LEU A 354 9.73 47.21 9.48
CA LEU A 354 9.36 46.32 10.58
C LEU A 354 10.03 46.74 11.90
N THR A 355 11.30 47.12 11.86
CA THR A 355 12.01 47.66 13.02
C THR A 355 11.35 48.94 13.54
N LYS A 356 10.98 49.88 12.66
CA LYS A 356 10.29 51.13 13.05
C LYS A 356 8.90 50.86 13.65
N LEU A 357 8.21 49.83 13.17
CA LEU A 357 6.93 49.39 13.74
C LEU A 357 7.10 48.70 15.10
N GLY A 358 8.32 48.34 15.51
CA GLY A 358 8.59 47.76 16.84
C GLY A 358 8.72 46.24 16.86
N TYR A 359 8.71 45.57 15.70
CA TYR A 359 8.90 44.12 15.62
C TYR A 359 10.31 43.70 16.02
N ARG A 360 10.43 42.57 16.71
CA ARG A 360 11.71 42.01 17.18
C ARG A 360 11.88 40.57 16.75
N ILE A 361 13.13 40.15 16.54
CA ILE A 361 13.47 38.77 16.19
C ILE A 361 14.28 38.18 17.35
N ASN A 362 13.84 37.02 17.83
CA ASN A 362 14.51 36.27 18.89
C ASN A 362 14.94 34.91 18.37
N PHE A 363 16.16 34.50 18.73
CA PHE A 363 16.70 33.17 18.44
C PHE A 363 16.64 32.32 19.70
N TYR A 364 16.04 31.14 19.60
CA TYR A 364 15.95 30.16 20.68
C TYR A 364 16.76 28.93 20.29
N GLN A 365 17.56 28.45 21.23
CA GLN A 365 18.38 27.24 21.05
C GLN A 365 17.65 26.02 21.63
N PRO A 366 17.83 24.83 21.04
CA PRO A 366 17.28 23.61 21.61
C PRO A 366 17.96 23.28 22.96
N PRO A 367 17.27 22.59 23.89
CA PRO A 367 15.88 22.13 23.77
C PRO A 367 14.88 23.29 23.94
N ILE A 368 13.89 23.35 23.06
CA ILE A 368 12.84 24.38 23.12
C ILE A 368 11.84 24.07 24.23
N ASP A 369 11.52 25.09 25.03
CA ASP A 369 10.55 25.01 26.12
C ASP A 369 9.11 24.76 25.62
N ASN A 370 8.34 23.99 26.39
CA ASN A 370 6.95 23.64 26.05
C ASN A 370 6.04 24.87 25.99
N ASP A 371 6.24 25.87 26.85
CA ASP A 371 5.43 27.09 26.85
C ASP A 371 5.59 27.84 25.52
N LEU A 372 6.82 27.90 25.00
CA LEU A 372 7.06 28.49 23.68
C LEU A 372 6.39 27.67 22.58
N LEU A 373 6.51 26.35 22.58
CA LEU A 373 5.83 25.49 21.60
C LEU A 373 4.30 25.70 21.65
N HIS A 374 3.69 25.76 22.83
CA HIS A 374 2.25 26.01 22.93
C HIS A 374 1.85 27.38 22.35
N LEU A 375 2.70 28.40 22.44
CA LEU A 375 2.48 29.71 21.83
C LEU A 375 2.69 29.73 20.31
N LEU A 376 3.50 28.83 19.75
CA LEU A 376 3.73 28.74 18.30
C LEU A 376 2.60 28.01 17.56
N LYS A 377 1.92 27.08 18.23
CA LYS A 377 0.86 26.26 17.62
C LYS A 377 -0.28 27.08 16.99
N PRO A 378 -0.85 28.11 17.65
CA PRO A 378 -1.88 28.95 17.04
C PRO A 378 -1.40 29.66 15.77
N VAL A 379 -0.14 30.11 15.73
CA VAL A 379 0.46 30.78 14.56
C VAL A 379 0.55 29.81 13.38
N SER A 380 0.96 28.56 13.64
CA SER A 380 0.98 27.49 12.64
C SER A 380 -0.42 27.16 12.11
N ASP A 381 -1.41 27.08 13.00
CA ASP A 381 -2.79 26.75 12.66
C ASP A 381 -3.48 27.86 11.86
N GLU A 382 -3.23 29.12 12.23
CA GLU A 382 -3.71 30.29 11.48
C GLU A 382 -3.11 30.32 10.07
N TRP A 383 -1.80 30.07 9.94
CA TRP A 383 -1.15 30.01 8.64
C TRP A 383 -1.74 28.91 7.74
N LEU A 384 -1.95 27.70 8.28
CA LEU A 384 -2.55 26.59 7.51
C LEU A 384 -3.97 26.90 7.03
N LYS A 385 -4.78 27.57 7.86
CA LYS A 385 -6.12 28.04 7.47
C LYS A 385 -6.04 29.08 6.35
N MET A 386 -5.11 30.03 6.44
CA MET A 386 -4.93 31.09 5.45
C MET A 386 -4.53 30.55 4.07
N VAL A 387 -3.69 29.50 4.03
CA VAL A 387 -3.25 28.88 2.76
C VAL A 387 -4.18 27.76 2.28
N GLU A 388 -5.35 27.58 2.93
CA GLU A 388 -6.31 26.49 2.70
C GLU A 388 -5.62 25.11 2.59
N GLY A 389 -4.62 24.91 3.44
CA GLY A 389 -3.67 23.81 3.34
C GLY A 389 -3.82 22.78 4.46
N SER A 390 -3.14 21.66 4.26
CA SER A 390 -2.84 20.68 5.30
C SER A 390 -1.34 20.42 5.32
N GLU A 391 -0.85 19.99 6.48
CA GLU A 391 0.56 19.66 6.69
C GLU A 391 1.10 18.73 5.60
N LYS A 392 2.25 19.12 5.04
CA LYS A 392 2.98 18.30 4.08
C LYS A 392 4.05 17.49 4.82
N HIS A 393 4.44 16.39 4.21
CA HIS A 393 5.40 15.44 4.79
C HIS A 393 6.45 15.10 3.72
N PHE A 394 7.30 14.11 4.00
CA PHE A 394 8.37 13.63 3.12
C PHE A 394 9.54 14.61 3.00
N SER A 395 9.48 15.61 2.13
CA SER A 395 10.59 16.54 1.89
C SER A 395 10.45 17.87 2.64
N LEU A 396 9.48 17.95 3.54
CA LEU A 396 9.17 19.11 4.37
C LEU A 396 8.92 18.65 5.80
N GLY A 397 9.33 19.49 6.76
CA GLY A 397 8.89 19.36 8.15
C GLY A 397 7.43 19.81 8.31
N TRP A 398 6.84 19.43 9.44
CA TRP A 398 5.50 19.83 9.86
C TRP A 398 5.53 20.24 11.34
N TYR A 399 4.44 20.82 11.84
CA TYR A 399 4.35 21.13 13.26
C TYR A 399 4.29 19.85 14.11
N ASP A 400 5.44 19.46 14.66
CA ASP A 400 5.59 18.35 15.59
C ASP A 400 6.46 18.82 16.76
N GLU A 401 5.92 18.75 17.97
CA GLU A 401 6.59 19.29 19.16
C GLU A 401 7.91 18.57 19.45
N ALA A 402 8.00 17.26 19.19
CA ALA A 402 9.23 16.51 19.42
C ALA A 402 10.32 16.87 18.40
N TYR A 403 9.95 17.12 17.14
CA TYR A 403 10.85 17.62 16.11
C TYR A 403 11.31 19.05 16.39
N LEU A 404 10.38 19.97 16.68
CA LEU A 404 10.69 21.38 16.91
C LEU A 404 11.52 21.60 18.19
N ARG A 405 11.33 20.74 19.20
CA ARG A 405 12.12 20.79 20.45
C ARG A 405 13.62 20.66 20.21
N GLU A 406 14.02 19.88 19.21
CA GLU A 406 15.41 19.61 18.88
C GLU A 406 16.00 20.59 17.84
N CYS A 407 15.19 21.55 17.35
CA CYS A 407 15.62 22.54 16.37
C CYS A 407 15.89 23.91 17.03
N GLY A 408 16.82 24.68 16.47
CA GLY A 408 16.86 26.11 16.75
C GLY A 408 15.62 26.79 16.17
N LEU A 409 15.08 27.81 16.84
CA LEU A 409 13.91 28.55 16.37
C LEU A 409 14.21 30.05 16.25
N VAL A 410 13.69 30.65 15.19
CA VAL A 410 13.65 32.10 14.99
C VAL A 410 12.20 32.53 15.12
N VAL A 411 11.92 33.43 16.05
CA VAL A 411 10.56 33.89 16.37
C VAL A 411 10.49 35.40 16.22
N VAL A 412 9.45 35.86 15.54
CA VAL A 412 9.15 37.28 15.35
C VAL A 412 8.07 37.69 16.36
N HIS A 413 8.40 38.67 17.19
CA HIS A 413 7.51 39.26 18.18
C HIS A 413 6.98 40.61 17.70
N SER A 414 5.68 40.84 17.89
CA SER A 414 5.02 42.11 17.67
C SER A 414 5.41 43.13 18.77
N PRO A 415 5.10 44.43 18.59
CA PRO A 415 5.32 45.45 19.61
C PRO A 415 4.59 45.17 20.93
N GLU A 416 3.46 44.47 20.87
CA GLU A 416 2.63 44.04 22.00
C GLU A 416 3.16 42.76 22.68
N GLY A 417 4.25 42.17 22.16
CA GLY A 417 4.87 40.96 22.69
C GLY A 417 4.22 39.66 22.23
N GLN A 418 3.33 39.69 21.24
CA GLN A 418 2.72 38.49 20.66
C GLN A 418 3.60 37.89 19.56
N ILE A 419 3.56 36.58 19.38
CA ILE A 419 4.28 35.92 18.30
C ILE A 419 3.51 36.10 16.98
N SER A 420 4.17 36.69 15.98
CA SER A 420 3.56 36.92 14.66
C SER A 420 4.05 35.96 13.57
N ALA A 421 5.25 35.39 13.73
CA ALA A 421 5.82 34.42 12.80
C ALA A 421 6.93 33.62 13.47
N PHE A 422 7.23 32.44 12.94
CA PHE A 422 8.41 31.67 13.34
C PHE A 422 8.95 30.85 12.17
N ALA A 423 10.21 30.43 12.31
CA ALA A 423 10.86 29.47 11.43
C ALA A 423 11.85 28.64 12.25
N ASN A 424 12.01 27.37 11.89
CA ASN A 424 13.06 26.55 12.47
C ASN A 424 14.37 26.65 11.67
N ILE A 425 15.49 26.50 12.37
CA ILE A 425 16.82 26.40 11.80
C ILE A 425 17.15 24.90 11.72
N ILE A 426 17.33 24.42 10.49
CA ILE A 426 17.65 23.03 10.23
C ILE A 426 19.14 22.80 10.53
N PRO A 427 19.51 21.74 11.28
CA PRO A 427 20.92 21.44 11.57
C PRO A 427 21.75 21.23 10.30
N GLU A 428 22.98 21.75 10.31
CA GLU A 428 23.98 21.46 9.30
C GLU A 428 24.69 20.14 9.67
N TYR A 429 24.81 19.24 8.70
CA TYR A 429 25.49 17.95 8.87
C TYR A 429 26.86 17.90 8.18
N ARG A 430 27.23 18.98 7.50
CA ARG A 430 28.47 19.06 6.75
C ARG A 430 29.64 19.08 7.72
N ASN A 431 30.42 18.00 7.75
CA ASN A 431 31.72 18.04 8.41
C ASN A 431 32.56 19.15 7.77
N HIS A 432 32.98 20.12 8.59
CA HIS A 432 34.02 21.07 8.20
C HIS A 432 35.30 20.27 7.95
N ILE A 433 35.54 19.93 6.68
CA ILE A 433 36.87 19.56 6.19
C ILE A 433 37.56 20.84 5.74
#